data_AF-A0A316TNK7-F1
#
_entry.id   AF-A0A316TNK7-F1
#
_cell.length_a   1.000
_cell.length_b   1.000
_cell.length_c   1.000
_cell.angle_alpha   90.00
_cell.angle_beta   90.00
_cell.angle_gamma   90.00
#
_symmetry.space_group_name_H-M   'P 1'
#
loop_
_entity.id
_entity.type
_entity.pdbx_description
1 polymer ?
#
loop_
_entity_poly.entity_id
_entity_poly.type
_entity_poly.pdbx_seq_one_letter_code
_entity_poly.pdbx_strand_id
1 'polypeptide(L)'
;MTDQIDITSWTDLDGLPADLDVLAAQAQQVFTHARTWVCQRGGFEPSPVCLLAPLADLMDVVARAFTEVEEIAVADWRSIRDAVVATTADLKAVDAQVADRMPAVA
;
A
#
# COMPACT_ATOMS: atom_id res chain seq x y z
N MET A 1 10.57 22.41 0.31
CA MET A 1 9.25 23.02 0.52
C MET A 1 8.47 21.98 1.29
N THR A 2 8.43 22.09 2.61
CA THR A 2 7.71 21.15 3.47
C THR A 2 6.34 21.78 3.66
N ASP A 3 5.34 21.30 2.92
CA ASP A 3 3.96 21.69 3.19
C ASP A 3 3.62 21.20 4.59
N GLN A 4 3.23 22.13 5.46
CA GLN A 4 2.81 21.83 6.81
C GLN A 4 1.47 21.11 6.73
N ILE A 5 1.44 19.83 7.14
CA ILE A 5 0.21 19.07 7.26
C ILE A 5 -0.46 19.53 8.56
N ASP A 6 -1.43 20.44 8.47
CA ASP A 6 -2.26 20.83 9.61
C ASP A 6 -3.40 19.81 9.78
N ILE A 7 -3.34 19.03 10.86
CA ILE A 7 -4.43 18.17 11.29
C ILE A 7 -5.45 19.05 12.01
N THR A 8 -6.52 19.41 11.31
CA THR A 8 -7.53 20.35 11.84
C THR A 8 -8.62 19.67 12.65
N SER A 9 -8.76 18.35 12.52
CA SER A 9 -9.70 17.54 13.30
C SER A 9 -9.22 16.10 13.50
N TRP A 10 -9.66 15.44 14.58
CA TRP A 10 -9.44 14.00 14.77
C TRP A 10 -10.10 13.15 13.68
N THR A 11 -11.18 13.66 13.07
CA THR A 11 -11.90 12.99 11.98
C THR A 11 -11.01 12.77 10.76
N ASP A 12 -10.06 13.67 10.51
CA ASP A 12 -9.09 13.53 9.41
C ASP A 12 -8.18 12.31 9.65
N LEU A 13 -7.75 12.08 10.90
CA LEU A 13 -6.92 10.94 11.26
C LEU A 13 -7.68 9.61 11.36
N ASP A 14 -8.97 9.66 11.69
CA ASP A 14 -9.80 8.46 11.83
C ASP A 14 -10.16 7.83 10.48
N GLY A 15 -10.20 8.62 9.39
CA GLY A 15 -10.45 8.13 8.03
C GLY A 15 -9.21 7.54 7.33
N LEU A 16 -8.02 8.03 7.65
CA LEU A 16 -6.77 7.66 6.97
C LEU A 16 -6.49 6.15 6.93
N PRO A 17 -6.70 5.35 8.00
CA PRO A 17 -6.47 3.91 7.94
C PRO A 17 -7.30 3.21 6.87
N ALA A 18 -8.55 3.65 6.66
CA ALA A 18 -9.42 3.08 5.63
C ALA A 18 -8.94 3.44 4.22
N ASP A 19 -8.48 4.68 4.01
CA ASP A 19 -7.91 5.11 2.74
C ASP A 19 -6.62 4.33 2.41
N LEU A 20 -5.77 4.09 3.41
CA LEU A 20 -4.56 3.26 3.27
C LEU A 20 -4.91 1.80 2.92
N ASP A 21 -5.95 1.24 3.53
CA ASP A 21 -6.46 -0.10 3.19
C ASP A 21 -6.94 -0.16 1.72
N VAL A 22 -7.62 0.89 1.23
CA VAL A 22 -8.03 1.00 -0.17
C VAL A 22 -6.82 1.08 -1.10
N LEU A 23 -5.82 1.88 -0.78
CA LEU A 23 -4.59 2.01 -1.59
C LEU A 23 -3.81 0.70 -1.65
N ALA A 24 -3.71 -0.02 -0.53
CA ALA A 24 -3.08 -1.34 -0.48
C ALA A 24 -3.81 -2.35 -1.39
N ALA A 25 -5.16 -2.36 -1.35
CA ALA A 25 -5.96 -3.23 -2.21
C ALA A 25 -5.82 -2.86 -3.70
N GLN A 26 -5.76 -1.57 -4.03
CA GLN A 26 -5.53 -1.11 -5.40
C GLN A 26 -4.14 -1.52 -5.90
N ALA A 27 -3.10 -1.39 -5.07
CA ALA A 27 -1.76 -1.86 -5.40
C ALA A 27 -1.77 -3.37 -5.72
N GLN A 28 -2.42 -4.18 -4.87
CA GLN A 28 -2.57 -5.62 -5.08
C GLN A 28 -3.26 -5.94 -6.43
N GLN A 29 -4.31 -5.18 -6.78
CA GLN A 29 -5.00 -5.34 -8.06
C GLN A 29 -4.08 -5.03 -9.25
N VAL A 30 -3.24 -3.99 -9.16
CA VAL A 30 -2.28 -3.64 -10.21
C VAL A 30 -1.26 -4.75 -10.42
N PHE A 31 -0.67 -5.28 -9.35
CA PHE A 31 0.29 -6.40 -9.45
C PHE A 31 -0.35 -7.68 -9.98
N THR A 32 -1.56 -7.98 -9.54
CA THR A 32 -2.35 -9.10 -10.05
C THR A 32 -2.63 -8.96 -11.55
N HIS A 33 -3.00 -7.75 -11.98
CA HIS A 33 -3.21 -7.45 -13.40
C HIS A 33 -1.93 -7.64 -14.20
N ALA A 34 -0.79 -7.10 -13.73
CA ALA A 34 0.50 -7.23 -14.40
C ALA A 34 0.91 -8.70 -14.59
N ARG A 35 0.79 -9.53 -13.55
CA ARG A 35 1.10 -10.96 -13.68
C ARG A 35 0.15 -11.70 -14.63
N THR A 36 -1.14 -11.38 -14.58
CA THR A 36 -2.15 -12.09 -15.36
C THR A 36 -2.08 -11.75 -16.85
N TRP A 37 -1.90 -10.47 -17.18
CA TRP A 37 -2.08 -9.99 -18.55
C TRP A 37 -0.78 -9.56 -19.23
N VAL A 38 0.23 -9.10 -18.46
CA VAL A 38 1.51 -8.66 -19.02
C VAL A 38 2.49 -9.83 -19.08
N CYS A 39 2.55 -10.66 -18.04
CA CYS A 39 3.52 -11.76 -17.93
C CYS A 39 3.00 -13.08 -18.55
N GLN A 40 2.13 -12.99 -19.55
CA GLN A 40 1.54 -14.17 -20.17
C GLN A 40 2.52 -14.86 -21.14
N ARG A 41 2.69 -16.17 -20.98
CA ARG A 41 3.51 -16.99 -21.89
C ARG A 41 2.90 -17.16 -23.28
N GLY A 42 1.57 -17.18 -23.37
CA GLY A 42 0.84 -17.57 -24.58
C GLY A 42 1.17 -16.73 -25.83
N GLY A 43 1.60 -15.48 -25.66
CA GLY A 43 2.04 -14.63 -26.77
C GLY A 43 3.39 -15.02 -27.39
N PHE A 44 4.19 -15.82 -26.67
CA PHE A 44 5.57 -16.16 -27.03
C PHE A 44 5.75 -17.62 -27.45
N GLU A 45 4.80 -18.50 -27.15
CA GLU A 45 4.83 -19.93 -27.52
C GLU A 45 3.59 -20.39 -28.32
N PRO A 46 3.10 -19.66 -29.33
CA PRO A 46 1.93 -20.08 -30.09
C PRO A 46 2.19 -21.29 -31.01
N SER A 47 3.47 -21.62 -31.25
CA SER A 47 3.90 -22.69 -32.16
C SER A 47 5.28 -23.22 -31.77
N PRO A 48 5.60 -24.52 -32.01
CA PRO A 48 6.91 -25.12 -31.71
C PRO A 48 8.12 -24.48 -32.41
N VAL A 49 7.89 -23.69 -33.45
CA VAL A 49 8.93 -22.97 -34.21
C VAL A 49 8.94 -21.47 -33.94
N CYS A 50 8.24 -21.01 -32.89
CA CYS A 50 8.22 -19.59 -32.56
C CYS A 50 9.62 -19.13 -32.12
N LEU A 51 10.20 -18.20 -32.89
CA LEU A 51 11.52 -17.61 -32.57
C LEU A 51 11.54 -16.91 -31.20
N LEU A 52 10.38 -16.48 -30.71
CA LEU A 52 10.23 -15.80 -29.43
C LEU A 52 9.96 -16.76 -28.26
N ALA A 53 9.88 -18.08 -28.48
CA ALA A 53 9.65 -19.07 -27.43
C ALA A 53 10.58 -18.90 -26.21
N PRO A 54 11.88 -18.59 -26.36
CA PRO A 54 12.75 -18.35 -25.19
C PRO A 54 12.32 -17.17 -24.30
N LEU A 55 11.54 -16.21 -24.83
CA LEU A 55 11.01 -15.09 -24.04
C LEU A 55 9.85 -15.52 -23.12
N ALA A 56 9.19 -16.65 -23.38
CA ALA A 56 8.14 -17.15 -22.50
C ALA A 56 8.68 -17.48 -21.10
N ASP A 57 9.89 -18.05 -21.02
CA ASP A 57 10.56 -18.31 -19.74
C ASP A 57 10.95 -17.02 -19.02
N LEU A 58 11.27 -15.95 -19.76
CA LEU A 58 11.49 -14.64 -19.16
C LEU A 58 10.21 -14.06 -18.56
N MET A 59 9.03 -14.36 -19.11
CA MET A 59 7.77 -13.91 -18.52
C MET A 59 7.54 -14.50 -17.12
N ASP A 60 8.02 -15.72 -16.85
CA ASP A 60 7.95 -16.29 -15.50
C ASP A 60 8.87 -15.57 -14.51
N VAL A 61 10.05 -15.13 -14.98
CA VAL A 61 10.97 -14.31 -14.17
C VAL A 61 10.35 -12.95 -13.85
N VAL A 62 9.74 -12.30 -14.84
CA VAL A 62 9.06 -11.02 -14.67
C VAL A 62 7.84 -11.17 -13.74
N ALA A 63 7.05 -12.23 -13.90
CA ALA A 63 5.92 -12.52 -13.01
C ALA A 63 6.36 -12.67 -11.55
N ARG A 64 7.48 -13.36 -11.32
CA ARG A 64 8.07 -13.51 -9.97
C ARG A 64 8.51 -12.17 -9.40
N ALA A 65 9.18 -11.34 -10.20
CA ALA A 65 9.58 -10.00 -9.76
C ALA A 65 8.37 -9.16 -9.35
N PHE A 66 7.25 -9.22 -10.09
CA PHE A 66 6.02 -8.54 -9.68
C PHE A 66 5.44 -9.07 -8.36
N THR A 67 5.55 -10.38 -8.07
CA THR A 67 5.16 -10.93 -6.76
C THR A 67 6.04 -10.39 -5.64
N GLU A 68 7.36 -10.38 -5.82
CA GLU A 68 8.30 -9.88 -4.80
C GLU A 68 8.05 -8.38 -4.50
N VAL A 69 7.81 -7.58 -5.54
CA VAL A 69 7.51 -6.15 -5.36
C VAL A 69 6.14 -5.95 -4.70
N GLU A 70 5.13 -6.75 -5.03
CA GLU A 70 3.82 -6.69 -4.37
C GLU A 70 3.93 -6.96 -2.87
N GLU A 71 4.68 -7.99 -2.48
CA GLU A 71 4.87 -8.35 -1.07
C GLU A 71 5.46 -7.19 -0.27
N ILE A 72 6.47 -6.51 -0.83
CA ILE A 72 7.09 -5.33 -0.22
C ILE A 72 6.08 -4.18 -0.16
N ALA A 73 5.44 -3.84 -1.29
CA ALA A 73 4.53 -2.70 -1.37
C ALA A 73 3.32 -2.85 -0.42
N VAL A 74 2.73 -4.03 -0.34
CA VAL A 74 1.60 -4.30 0.56
C VAL A 74 2.06 -4.28 2.02
N ALA A 75 3.26 -4.80 2.32
CA ALA A 75 3.83 -4.72 3.67
C ALA A 75 4.09 -3.27 4.11
N ASP A 76 4.63 -2.43 3.22
CA ASP A 76 4.86 -1.01 3.49
C ASP A 76 3.55 -0.27 3.79
N TRP A 77 2.51 -0.49 2.98
CA TRP A 77 1.19 0.10 3.25
C TRP A 77 0.61 -0.31 4.60
N ARG A 78 0.73 -1.61 4.95
CA ARG A 78 0.30 -2.10 6.26
C ARG A 78 1.10 -1.45 7.39
N SER A 79 2.41 -1.33 7.23
CA SER A 79 3.28 -0.68 8.22
C SER A 79 2.89 0.78 8.43
N ILE A 80 2.60 1.52 7.36
CA ILE A 80 2.16 2.92 7.44
C ILE A 80 0.80 3.00 8.16
N ARG A 81 -0.15 2.16 7.79
CA ARG A 81 -1.47 2.09 8.44
C ARG A 81 -1.35 1.84 9.94
N ASP A 82 -0.55 0.85 10.33
CA ASP A 82 -0.38 0.49 11.74
C ASP A 82 0.28 1.63 12.52
N ALA A 83 1.25 2.33 11.92
CA ALA A 83 1.87 3.52 12.50
C ALA A 83 0.88 4.68 12.66
N VAL A 84 0.00 4.92 11.68
CA VAL A 84 -1.06 5.94 11.77
C VAL A 84 -2.04 5.60 12.89
N VAL A 85 -2.50 4.35 12.97
CA VAL A 85 -3.43 3.90 14.04
C VAL A 85 -2.80 4.09 15.42
N ALA A 86 -1.55 3.67 15.60
CA ALA A 86 -0.85 3.83 16.88
C ALA A 86 -0.66 5.31 17.24
N THR A 87 -0.19 6.12 16.29
CA THR A 87 0.05 7.55 16.52
C THR A 87 -1.24 8.30 16.85
N THR A 88 -2.35 8.00 16.15
CA THR A 88 -3.66 8.60 16.45
C THR A 88 -4.14 8.24 17.86
N ALA A 89 -3.94 6.99 18.28
CA ALA A 89 -4.29 6.56 19.63
C ALA A 89 -3.46 7.29 20.70
N ASP A 90 -2.14 7.40 20.49
CA ASP A 90 -1.23 8.10 21.39
C ASP A 90 -1.59 9.59 21.52
N LEU A 91 -1.85 10.25 20.39
CA LEU A 91 -2.24 11.66 20.36
C LEU A 91 -3.56 11.91 21.10
N LYS A 92 -4.57 11.05 20.91
CA LYS A 92 -5.84 11.11 21.65
C LYS A 92 -5.65 10.90 23.15
N ALA A 93 -4.76 10.00 23.54
CA ALA A 93 -4.44 9.75 24.95
C ALA A 93 -3.74 10.95 25.60
N VAL A 94 -2.83 11.62 24.87
CA VAL A 94 -2.18 12.86 25.34
C VAL A 94 -3.20 13.98 25.52
N ASP A 95 -4.10 14.17 24.55
CA ASP A 95 -5.15 15.19 24.61
C ASP A 95 -6.06 15.00 25.83
N ALA A 96 -6.49 13.76 26.08
CA ALA A 96 -7.27 13.41 27.28
C ALA A 96 -6.51 13.71 28.58
N GLN A 97 -5.21 13.39 28.66
CA GLN A 97 -4.39 13.70 29.83
C GLN A 97 -4.22 15.20 30.06
N VAL A 98 -4.12 15.99 28.99
CA VAL A 98 -4.05 17.46 29.09
C VAL A 98 -5.37 18.01 29.59
N ALA A 99 -6.50 17.55 29.04
CA ALA A 99 -7.83 17.96 29.48
C ALA A 99 -8.07 17.66 30.97
N ASP A 100 -7.65 16.48 31.45
CA ASP A 100 -7.76 16.10 32.87
C ASP A 100 -6.89 16.98 33.79
N ARG A 101 -5.71 17.39 33.32
CA ARG A 101 -4.75 18.18 34.12
C ARG A 101 -4.99 19.68 34.05
N MET A 102 -5.69 20.15 33.03
CA MET A 102 -6.02 21.56 32.81
C MET A 102 -7.54 21.73 32.61
N PRO A 103 -8.37 21.43 33.62
CA PRO A 103 -9.83 21.39 33.47
C PRO A 103 -10.49 22.74 33.16
N ALA A 104 -9.75 23.86 33.23
CA ALA A 104 -10.12 25.15 32.62
C ALA A 104 -8.96 26.15 32.74
N VAL A 105 -8.51 26.73 31.62
CA VAL A 105 -8.38 28.19 31.59
C VAL A 105 -9.76 28.65 31.15
N ALA A 106 -10.56 29.12 32.11
CA ALA A 106 -11.84 29.76 31.84
C ALA A 106 -11.64 31.08 31.09
#